data_AF-A0A7X8XCY1-F1
#
_entry.id   AF-A0A7X8XCY1-F1
#
_cell.length_a   1.000
_cell.length_b   1.000
_cell.length_c   1.000
_cell.angle_alpha   90.00
_cell.angle_beta   90.00
_cell.angle_gamma   90.00
#
_symmetry.space_group_name_H-M   'P 1'
#
loop_
_entity.id
_entity.type
_entity.pdbx_description
1 polymer ?
#
loop_
_entity_poly.entity_id
_entity_poly.type
_entity_poly.pdbx_seq_one_letter_code
_entity_poly.pdbx_strand_id
1 'polypeptide(L)'
;MPETILHITSGDTVGANLTRTGLDGDILVWHDVLYDGSRCSGWPDEASMMARAEFLFRVTGGGLSREHLLVSVREQYQRLAGAGAYNRLVLWFDACLFDQSMLVHLLTCLSQKDICNLELIEVASFPGIAPYHGLGQLSPEQLASCFEQRKPVSSAQLDFATRVDRAFAEHDVAAWREIAAMPSAPLPHVPPAVARRL
;
A
#
# COMPACT_ATOMS: atom_id res chain seq x y z
N MET A 1 -6.03 18.23 -21.91
CA MET A 1 -6.69 16.95 -21.61
C MET A 1 -7.18 17.01 -20.17
N PRO A 2 -8.29 16.35 -19.81
CA PRO A 2 -8.69 16.25 -18.40
C PRO A 2 -7.57 15.59 -17.59
N GLU A 3 -7.44 15.98 -16.33
CA GLU A 3 -6.47 15.42 -15.38
C GLU A 3 -6.81 13.96 -15.11
N THR A 4 -5.85 13.04 -15.29
CA THR A 4 -6.04 11.61 -15.02
C THR A 4 -5.45 11.24 -13.66
N ILE A 5 -6.25 10.57 -12.83
CA ILE A 5 -5.86 10.16 -11.48
C ILE A 5 -5.94 8.63 -11.37
N LEU A 6 -4.95 8.03 -10.71
CA LEU A 6 -5.01 6.64 -10.25
C LEU A 6 -5.04 6.61 -8.72
N HIS A 7 -6.12 6.10 -8.16
CA HIS A 7 -6.26 5.84 -6.74
C HIS A 7 -5.75 4.43 -6.42
N ILE A 8 -4.77 4.32 -5.53
CA ILE A 8 -4.23 3.04 -5.07
C ILE A 8 -4.63 2.84 -3.61
N THR A 9 -5.27 1.72 -3.29
CA THR A 9 -5.73 1.40 -1.93
C THR A 9 -5.49 -0.07 -1.59
N SER A 10 -5.61 -0.42 -0.31
CA SER A 10 -5.83 -1.79 0.13
C SER A 10 -7.34 -2.09 0.28
N GLY A 11 -7.74 -3.35 0.12
CA GLY A 11 -9.07 -3.85 0.45
C GLY A 11 -10.21 -3.49 -0.51
N ASP A 12 -10.97 -4.51 -0.93
CA ASP A 12 -12.07 -4.35 -1.90
C ASP A 12 -13.21 -3.45 -1.39
N THR A 13 -13.48 -3.46 -0.08
CA THR A 13 -14.48 -2.56 0.52
C THR A 13 -14.12 -1.09 0.30
N VAL A 14 -12.84 -0.74 0.47
CA VAL A 14 -12.37 0.63 0.26
C VAL A 14 -12.44 0.98 -1.21
N GLY A 15 -11.97 0.09 -2.10
CA GLY A 15 -12.09 0.28 -3.55
C GLY A 15 -13.54 0.51 -3.99
N ALA A 16 -14.47 -0.31 -3.52
CA ALA A 16 -15.89 -0.19 -3.84
C ALA A 16 -16.52 1.09 -3.25
N ASN A 17 -16.10 1.53 -2.06
CA ASN A 17 -16.54 2.81 -1.50
C ASN A 17 -15.95 3.99 -2.30
N LEU A 18 -14.68 3.94 -2.70
CA LEU A 18 -14.02 4.95 -3.53
C LEU A 18 -14.76 5.14 -4.86
N THR A 19 -15.16 4.06 -5.54
CA THR A 19 -15.99 4.16 -6.76
C THR A 19 -17.29 4.92 -6.53
N ARG A 20 -17.87 4.83 -5.33
CA ARG A 20 -19.12 5.49 -4.95
C ARG A 20 -18.96 6.93 -4.47
N THR A 21 -17.72 7.41 -4.31
CA THR A 21 -17.44 8.81 -3.92
C THR A 21 -17.78 9.80 -5.03
N GLY A 22 -17.73 9.36 -6.30
CA GLY A 22 -17.78 10.24 -7.47
C GLY A 22 -16.48 11.01 -7.74
N LEU A 23 -15.37 10.67 -7.06
CA LEU A 23 -14.05 11.18 -7.41
C LEU A 23 -13.64 10.67 -8.80
N ASP A 24 -13.11 11.56 -9.64
CA ASP A 24 -12.56 11.21 -10.94
C ASP A 24 -11.28 10.39 -10.79
N GLY A 25 -11.16 9.30 -11.56
CA GLY A 25 -9.94 8.52 -11.62
C GLY A 25 -10.20 7.01 -11.66
N ASP A 26 -9.15 6.28 -12.02
CA ASP A 26 -9.16 4.82 -11.97
C ASP A 26 -8.79 4.35 -10.56
N ILE A 27 -9.24 3.14 -10.20
CA ILE A 27 -8.95 2.54 -8.90
C ILE A 27 -8.14 1.26 -9.10
N LEU A 28 -7.04 1.15 -8.35
CA LEU A 28 -6.22 -0.05 -8.20
C LEU A 28 -6.27 -0.48 -6.73
N VAL A 29 -7.01 -1.55 -6.47
CA VAL A 29 -6.93 -2.24 -5.17
C VAL A 29 -5.73 -3.18 -5.23
N TRP A 30 -4.87 -3.11 -4.22
CA TRP A 30 -3.71 -3.99 -4.09
C TRP A 30 -4.06 -5.21 -3.24
N HIS A 31 -3.78 -6.41 -3.75
CA HIS A 31 -4.21 -7.69 -3.15
C HIS A 31 -3.02 -8.52 -2.68
N ASP A 32 -2.16 -7.96 -1.82
CA ASP A 32 -1.04 -8.70 -1.23
C ASP A 32 -0.88 -8.41 0.27
N VAL A 33 -0.16 -9.27 0.98
CA VAL A 33 0.19 -9.17 2.40
C VAL A 33 1.70 -9.02 2.50
N LEU A 34 2.21 -7.79 2.62
CA LEU A 34 3.63 -7.50 2.38
C LEU A 34 4.51 -7.39 3.63
N TYR A 35 3.94 -7.58 4.82
CA TYR A 35 4.68 -7.77 6.08
C TYR A 35 5.11 -9.23 6.33
N ASP A 36 4.69 -10.15 5.47
CA ASP A 36 4.95 -11.59 5.59
C ASP A 36 5.10 -12.25 4.21
N GLY A 37 5.61 -13.48 4.22
CA GLY A 37 5.91 -14.26 3.04
C GLY A 37 7.20 -13.82 2.35
N SER A 38 7.95 -14.79 1.83
CA SER A 38 9.17 -14.52 1.07
C SER A 38 8.88 -13.66 -0.15
N ARG A 39 9.73 -12.65 -0.38
CA ARG A 39 9.68 -11.75 -1.53
C ARG A 39 10.99 -11.00 -1.70
N CYS A 40 11.24 -10.48 -2.89
CA CYS A 40 12.28 -9.47 -3.09
C CYS A 40 11.82 -8.10 -2.58
N SER A 41 12.79 -7.24 -2.22
CA SER A 41 12.55 -5.82 -1.99
C SER A 41 12.40 -5.08 -3.32
N GLY A 42 11.52 -4.09 -3.36
CA GLY A 42 11.21 -3.32 -4.56
C GLY A 42 10.55 -4.17 -5.65
N TRP A 43 10.80 -3.82 -6.91
CA TRP A 43 10.12 -4.43 -8.04
C TRP A 43 10.38 -5.94 -8.11
N PRO A 44 9.34 -6.81 -8.10
CA PRO A 44 9.54 -8.24 -8.12
C PRO A 44 9.91 -8.74 -9.52
N ASP A 45 10.67 -9.82 -9.55
CA ASP A 45 10.80 -10.66 -10.73
C ASP A 45 9.67 -11.73 -10.79
N GLU A 46 9.67 -12.52 -11.85
CA GLU A 46 8.68 -13.58 -12.05
C GLU A 46 8.71 -14.63 -10.94
N ALA A 47 9.89 -15.00 -10.46
CA ALA A 47 10.04 -15.96 -9.38
C ALA A 47 9.44 -15.45 -8.06
N SER A 48 9.67 -14.18 -7.74
CA SER A 48 9.08 -13.50 -6.59
C SER A 48 7.56 -13.43 -6.73
N MET A 49 7.02 -13.07 -7.90
CA MET A 49 5.57 -13.06 -8.14
C MET A 49 4.93 -14.46 -7.97
N MET A 50 5.58 -15.51 -8.46
CA MET A 50 5.14 -16.90 -8.23
C MET A 50 5.16 -17.27 -6.75
N ALA A 51 6.20 -16.88 -6.02
CA ALA A 51 6.30 -17.12 -4.58
C ALA A 51 5.20 -16.37 -3.80
N ARG A 52 4.86 -15.14 -4.21
CA ARG A 52 3.74 -14.38 -3.64
C ARG A 52 2.40 -15.08 -3.85
N ALA A 53 2.11 -15.53 -5.07
CA ALA A 53 0.88 -16.25 -5.38
C ALA A 53 0.73 -17.53 -4.52
N GLU A 54 1.81 -18.29 -4.36
CA GLU A 54 1.81 -19.49 -3.51
C GLU A 54 1.65 -19.14 -2.02
N PHE A 55 2.24 -18.04 -1.55
CA PHE A 55 2.04 -17.57 -0.18
C PHE A 55 0.57 -17.18 0.07
N LEU A 56 -0.02 -16.39 -0.81
CA LEU A 56 -1.43 -15.97 -0.71
C LEU A 56 -2.39 -17.16 -0.78
N PHE A 57 -2.08 -18.18 -1.58
CA PHE A 57 -2.85 -19.42 -1.63
C PHE A 57 -2.93 -20.10 -0.26
N ARG A 58 -1.81 -20.14 0.48
CA ARG A 58 -1.77 -20.71 1.83
C ARG A 58 -2.51 -19.84 2.84
N VAL A 59 -2.32 -18.52 2.82
CA VAL A 59 -2.95 -17.58 3.76
C VAL A 59 -4.47 -17.56 3.60
N THR A 60 -4.98 -17.71 2.37
CA THR A 60 -6.42 -17.76 2.09
C THR A 60 -7.03 -19.14 2.37
N GLY A 61 -6.25 -20.13 2.81
CA GLY A 61 -6.73 -21.49 3.05
C GLY A 61 -7.26 -22.17 1.77
N GLY A 62 -6.78 -21.77 0.59
CA GLY A 62 -7.28 -22.25 -0.69
C GLY A 62 -8.60 -21.63 -1.15
N GLY A 63 -9.00 -20.47 -0.59
CA GLY A 63 -10.19 -19.73 -1.02
C GLY A 63 -10.15 -19.23 -2.47
N LEU A 64 -8.95 -19.15 -3.06
CA LEU A 64 -8.70 -18.85 -4.47
C LEU A 64 -7.74 -19.89 -5.06
N SER A 65 -7.82 -20.15 -6.37
CA SER A 65 -6.87 -21.05 -7.03
C SER A 65 -5.51 -20.37 -7.23
N ARG A 66 -4.44 -21.16 -7.33
CA ARG A 66 -3.07 -20.65 -7.58
C ARG A 66 -2.98 -19.85 -8.86
N GLU A 67 -3.68 -20.30 -9.90
CA GLU A 67 -3.70 -19.65 -11.21
C GLU A 67 -4.36 -18.28 -11.12
N HIS A 68 -5.50 -18.16 -10.43
CA HIS A 68 -6.17 -16.88 -10.22
C HIS A 68 -5.29 -15.91 -9.42
N LEU A 69 -4.63 -16.40 -8.37
CA LEU A 69 -3.72 -15.57 -7.56
C LEU A 69 -2.51 -15.09 -8.36
N LEU A 70 -1.91 -15.96 -9.17
CA LEU A 70 -0.77 -15.59 -10.01
C LEU A 70 -1.16 -14.56 -11.09
N VAL A 71 -2.33 -14.73 -11.70
CA VAL A 71 -2.88 -13.74 -12.63
C VAL A 71 -3.09 -12.41 -11.93
N SER A 72 -3.76 -12.41 -10.78
CA SER A 72 -4.01 -11.19 -9.99
C SER A 72 -2.72 -10.47 -9.59
N VAL A 73 -1.71 -11.19 -9.10
CA VAL A 73 -0.38 -10.64 -8.77
C VAL A 73 0.27 -10.00 -10.01
N ARG A 74 0.28 -10.68 -11.16
CA ARG A 74 0.87 -10.13 -12.38
C ARG A 74 0.12 -8.90 -12.88
N GLU A 75 -1.21 -8.93 -12.87
CA GLU A 75 -2.06 -7.83 -13.33
C GLU A 75 -1.86 -6.56 -12.49
N GLN A 76 -1.78 -6.67 -11.16
CA GLN A 76 -1.55 -5.49 -10.32
C GLN A 76 -0.17 -4.84 -10.60
N TYR A 77 0.90 -5.63 -10.79
CA TYR A 77 2.22 -5.08 -11.15
C TYR A 77 2.25 -4.53 -12.58
N GLN A 78 1.50 -5.12 -13.52
CA GLN A 78 1.35 -4.57 -14.86
C GLN A 78 0.65 -3.20 -14.82
N ARG A 79 -0.43 -3.08 -14.04
CA ARG A 79 -1.11 -1.80 -13.82
C ARG A 79 -0.21 -0.77 -13.13
N LEU A 80 0.55 -1.19 -12.13
CA LEU A 80 1.52 -0.33 -11.43
C LEU A 80 2.62 0.16 -12.39
N ALA A 81 3.08 -0.69 -13.33
CA ALA A 81 4.09 -0.32 -14.32
C ALA A 81 3.56 0.74 -15.31
N GLY A 82 2.26 0.71 -15.62
CA GLY A 82 1.58 1.70 -16.44
C GLY A 82 1.19 2.98 -15.69
N ALA A 83 1.40 3.05 -14.38
CA ALA A 83 0.90 4.15 -13.56
C ALA A 83 1.53 5.51 -13.90
N GLY A 84 2.73 5.53 -14.51
CA GLY A 84 3.38 6.76 -14.98
C GLY A 84 2.60 7.49 -16.10
N ALA A 85 1.58 6.86 -16.70
CA ALA A 85 0.70 7.51 -17.68
C ALA A 85 -0.35 8.44 -17.03
N TYR A 86 -0.58 8.32 -15.72
CA TYR A 86 -1.52 9.17 -15.00
C TYR A 86 -0.86 10.49 -14.58
N ASN A 87 -1.64 11.57 -14.52
CA ASN A 87 -1.14 12.85 -14.03
C ASN A 87 -0.86 12.82 -12.52
N ARG A 88 -1.63 12.04 -11.74
CA ARG A 88 -1.48 11.91 -10.29
C ARG A 88 -1.77 10.49 -9.82
N LEU A 89 -1.02 10.05 -8.81
CA LEU A 89 -1.29 8.84 -8.06
C LEU A 89 -1.66 9.21 -6.64
N VAL A 90 -2.83 8.78 -6.16
CA VAL A 90 -3.28 9.03 -4.79
C VAL A 90 -3.33 7.70 -4.04
N LEU A 91 -2.46 7.55 -3.05
CA LEU A 91 -2.32 6.36 -2.20
C LEU A 91 -3.19 6.53 -0.94
N TRP A 92 -4.06 5.56 -0.66
CA TRP A 92 -5.00 5.54 0.46
C TRP A 92 -4.68 4.39 1.41
N PHE A 93 -4.23 4.71 2.63
CA PHE A 93 -3.76 3.70 3.58
C PHE A 93 -4.12 4.04 5.03
N ASP A 94 -4.28 3.00 5.85
CA ASP A 94 -4.43 3.12 7.30
C ASP A 94 -3.10 3.00 8.05
N ALA A 95 -3.10 3.33 9.35
CA ALA A 95 -1.93 3.23 10.22
C ALA A 95 -1.61 1.81 10.75
N CYS A 96 -2.19 0.77 10.16
CA CYS A 96 -2.01 -0.62 10.60
C CYS A 96 -0.81 -1.29 9.91
N LEU A 97 -0.33 -2.42 10.43
CA LEU A 97 0.83 -3.13 9.86
C LEU A 97 0.58 -3.59 8.41
N PHE A 98 -0.65 -4.03 8.11
CA PHE A 98 -1.03 -4.48 6.77
C PHE A 98 -0.84 -3.35 5.75
N ASP A 99 -1.53 -2.23 5.96
CA ASP A 99 -1.44 -1.02 5.13
C ASP A 99 -0.04 -0.44 5.04
N GLN A 100 0.65 -0.26 6.17
CA GLN A 100 1.97 0.36 6.17
C GLN A 100 3.00 -0.50 5.43
N SER A 101 2.90 -1.84 5.50
CA SER A 101 3.77 -2.74 4.72
C SER A 101 3.52 -2.67 3.21
N MET A 102 2.26 -2.50 2.79
CA MET A 102 1.92 -2.30 1.37
C MET A 102 2.36 -0.93 0.88
N LEU A 103 2.10 0.13 1.67
CA LEU A 103 2.49 1.50 1.35
C LEU A 103 3.98 1.60 1.06
N VAL A 104 4.84 1.12 1.97
CA VAL A 104 6.30 1.22 1.78
C VAL A 104 6.78 0.43 0.56
N HIS A 105 6.18 -0.73 0.28
CA HIS A 105 6.51 -1.50 -0.90
C HIS A 105 6.12 -0.79 -2.20
N LEU A 106 4.89 -0.26 -2.26
CA LEU A 106 4.39 0.48 -3.42
C LEU A 106 5.22 1.73 -3.68
N LEU A 107 5.56 2.50 -2.64
CA LEU A 107 6.45 3.66 -2.76
C LEU A 107 7.84 3.26 -3.28
N THR A 108 8.38 2.14 -2.82
CA THR A 108 9.67 1.61 -3.30
C THR A 108 9.60 1.23 -4.79
N CYS A 109 8.57 0.50 -5.21
CA CYS A 109 8.35 0.11 -6.60
C CYS A 109 8.14 1.32 -7.52
N LEU A 110 7.35 2.30 -7.10
CA LEU A 110 7.08 3.53 -7.85
C LEU A 110 8.35 4.38 -7.99
N SER A 111 9.14 4.49 -6.93
CA SER A 111 10.43 5.20 -6.97
C SER A 111 11.43 4.56 -7.94
N GLN A 112 11.46 3.22 -8.05
CA GLN A 112 12.33 2.52 -9.01
C GLN A 112 11.89 2.70 -10.48
N LYS A 113 10.67 3.19 -10.71
CA LYS A 113 10.14 3.53 -12.03
C LYS A 113 10.18 5.04 -12.31
N ASP A 114 10.85 5.81 -11.46
CA ASP A 114 10.92 7.27 -11.53
C ASP A 114 9.52 7.96 -11.52
N ILE A 115 8.53 7.32 -10.89
CA ILE A 115 7.16 7.85 -10.76
C ILE A 115 7.07 8.65 -9.45
N CYS A 116 7.11 9.97 -9.56
CA CYS A 116 7.21 10.89 -8.41
C CYS A 116 5.96 11.76 -8.17
N ASN A 117 4.95 11.68 -9.04
CA ASN A 117 3.69 12.41 -8.94
C ASN A 117 2.71 11.75 -7.94
N LEU A 118 3.21 11.48 -6.73
CA LEU A 118 2.54 10.72 -5.70
C LEU A 118 1.95 11.64 -4.63
N GLU A 119 0.74 11.34 -4.21
CA GLU A 119 0.09 11.93 -3.06
C GLU A 119 -0.39 10.84 -2.12
N LEU A 120 -0.34 11.13 -0.83
CA LEU A 120 -0.64 10.16 0.22
C LEU A 120 -1.74 10.70 1.13
N ILE A 121 -2.72 9.84 1.38
CA ILE A 121 -3.76 9.98 2.39
C ILE A 121 -3.54 8.85 3.40
N GLU A 122 -3.16 9.21 4.62
CA GLU A 122 -3.08 8.28 5.74
C GLU A 122 -4.16 8.61 6.76
N VAL A 123 -5.02 7.64 7.06
CA VAL A 123 -6.09 7.79 8.06
C VAL A 123 -5.79 6.88 9.25
N ALA A 124 -5.47 7.48 10.40
CA ALA A 124 -5.22 6.75 11.64
C ALA A 124 -6.43 6.73 12.59
N SER A 125 -7.39 7.63 12.37
CA SER A 125 -8.61 7.79 13.15
C SER A 125 -9.62 8.62 12.38
N PHE A 126 -10.91 8.41 12.64
CA PHE A 126 -11.97 9.22 12.04
C PHE A 126 -12.97 9.72 13.11
N PRO A 127 -13.36 11.01 13.12
CA PRO A 127 -14.31 11.53 14.10
C PRO A 127 -15.62 10.75 14.12
N GLY A 128 -16.04 10.30 15.31
CA GLY A 128 -17.28 9.54 15.49
C GLY A 128 -17.17 8.03 15.30
N ILE A 129 -15.98 7.49 14.95
CA ILE A 129 -15.74 6.05 14.84
C ILE A 129 -14.69 5.63 15.86
N ALA A 130 -15.14 4.96 16.92
CA ALA A 130 -14.26 4.43 17.97
C ALA A 130 -14.78 3.06 18.45
N PRO A 131 -13.97 1.98 18.38
CA PRO A 131 -12.60 1.94 17.83
C PRO A 131 -12.56 2.10 16.30
N TYR A 132 -11.51 2.77 15.80
CA TYR A 132 -11.19 2.85 14.37
C TYR A 132 -10.30 1.68 13.97
N HIS A 133 -10.73 0.93 12.96
CA HIS A 133 -10.10 -0.27 12.41
C HIS A 133 -9.58 -0.07 10.99
N GLY A 134 -10.02 0.99 10.29
CA GLY A 134 -9.48 1.37 8.99
C GLY A 134 -10.49 1.98 8.03
N LEU A 135 -10.03 2.33 6.82
CA LEU A 135 -10.76 2.91 5.71
C LEU A 135 -12.02 2.10 5.35
N GLY A 136 -12.01 0.78 5.58
CA GLY A 136 -13.16 -0.09 5.33
C GLY A 136 -14.40 0.26 6.17
N GLN A 137 -14.25 0.99 7.27
CA GLN A 137 -15.37 1.48 8.09
C GLN A 137 -16.01 2.77 7.55
N LEU A 138 -15.34 3.47 6.63
CA LEU A 138 -15.78 4.78 6.16
C LEU A 138 -16.86 4.64 5.08
N SER A 139 -17.90 5.46 5.17
CA SER A 139 -18.85 5.63 4.07
C SER A 139 -18.17 6.32 2.87
N PRO A 140 -18.76 6.26 1.66
CA PRO A 140 -18.26 7.01 0.52
C PRO A 140 -18.10 8.52 0.80
N GLU A 141 -19.05 9.14 1.49
CA GLU A 141 -18.99 10.56 1.84
C GLU A 141 -17.84 10.86 2.80
N GLN A 142 -17.60 9.96 3.77
CA GLN A 142 -16.48 10.07 4.70
C GLN A 142 -15.13 9.91 3.97
N LEU A 143 -14.99 8.94 3.06
CA LEU A 143 -13.78 8.80 2.23
C LEU A 143 -13.55 10.02 1.34
N ALA A 144 -14.60 10.53 0.70
CA ALA A 144 -14.52 11.74 -0.12
C ALA A 144 -14.00 12.93 0.71
N SER A 145 -14.45 13.06 1.97
CA SER A 145 -13.97 14.12 2.86
C SER A 145 -12.47 14.04 3.21
N CYS A 146 -11.86 12.84 3.11
CA CYS A 146 -10.43 12.65 3.31
C CYS A 146 -9.60 13.11 2.11
N PHE A 147 -10.19 13.23 0.92
CA PHE A 147 -9.46 13.55 -0.32
C PHE A 147 -8.68 14.86 -0.20
N GLU A 148 -9.27 15.89 0.41
CA GLU A 148 -8.66 17.20 0.61
C GLU A 148 -7.46 17.20 1.57
N GLN A 149 -7.23 16.09 2.28
CA GLN A 149 -6.12 15.93 3.22
C GLN A 149 -4.88 15.30 2.58
N ARG A 150 -4.94 14.96 1.28
CA ARG A 150 -3.82 14.38 0.53
C ARG A 150 -2.59 15.29 0.56
N LYS A 151 -1.41 14.69 0.73
CA LYS A 151 -0.13 15.41 0.76
C LYS A 151 0.82 14.83 -0.27
N PRO A 152 1.65 15.66 -0.94
CA PRO A 152 2.71 15.16 -1.80
C PRO A 152 3.66 14.24 -1.03
N VAL A 153 4.09 13.15 -1.67
CA VAL A 153 5.13 12.28 -1.11
C VAL A 153 6.50 12.90 -1.37
N SER A 154 7.28 13.07 -0.31
CA SER A 154 8.63 13.62 -0.34
C SER A 154 9.69 12.56 -0.68
N SER A 155 10.86 12.99 -1.16
CA SER A 155 12.01 12.10 -1.36
C SER A 155 12.44 11.38 -0.07
N ALA A 156 12.39 12.07 1.08
CA ALA A 156 12.68 11.47 2.38
C ALA A 156 11.71 10.32 2.73
N GLN A 157 10.45 10.41 2.30
CA GLN A 157 9.48 9.30 2.45
C GLN A 157 9.79 8.14 1.52
N LEU A 158 10.24 8.39 0.28
CA LEU A 158 10.63 7.34 -0.67
C LEU A 158 11.90 6.60 -0.22
N ASP A 159 12.91 7.34 0.23
CA ASP A 159 14.16 6.76 0.77
C ASP A 159 13.86 5.91 2.01
N PHE A 160 13.00 6.43 2.90
CA PHE A 160 12.59 5.69 4.09
C PHE A 160 11.76 4.45 3.74
N ALA A 161 10.82 4.56 2.80
CA ALA A 161 10.05 3.42 2.30
C ALA A 161 10.94 2.32 1.75
N THR A 162 11.97 2.68 0.96
CA THR A 162 12.95 1.73 0.41
C THR A 162 13.69 0.97 1.51
N ARG A 163 14.13 1.67 2.57
CA ARG A 163 14.78 1.03 3.73
C ARG A 163 13.83 0.06 4.44
N VAL A 164 12.59 0.47 4.67
CA VAL A 164 11.59 -0.32 5.41
C VAL A 164 11.14 -1.54 4.59
N ASP A 165 10.90 -1.37 3.29
CA ASP A 165 10.53 -2.46 2.38
C ASP A 165 11.59 -3.56 2.35
N ARG A 166 12.88 -3.18 2.27
CA ARG A 166 13.98 -4.12 2.39
C ARG A 166 13.96 -4.89 3.71
N ALA A 167 13.75 -4.19 4.83
CA ALA A 167 13.68 -4.83 6.14
C ALA A 167 12.54 -5.85 6.22
N PHE A 168 11.38 -5.58 5.61
CA PHE A 168 10.29 -6.56 5.52
C PHE A 168 10.65 -7.75 4.62
N ALA A 169 11.19 -7.49 3.42
CA ALA A 169 11.56 -8.55 2.47
C ALA A 169 12.59 -9.52 3.06
N GLU A 170 13.62 -8.99 3.71
CA GLU A 170 14.73 -9.76 4.29
C GLU A 170 14.42 -10.34 5.68
N HIS A 171 13.25 -10.04 6.25
CA HIS A 171 12.88 -10.40 7.62
C HIS A 171 13.96 -9.94 8.64
N ASP A 172 14.50 -8.74 8.45
CA ASP A 172 15.56 -8.19 9.28
C ASP A 172 15.00 -7.63 10.60
N VAL A 173 14.98 -8.50 11.61
CA VAL A 173 14.49 -8.17 12.96
C VAL A 173 15.32 -7.06 13.62
N ALA A 174 16.62 -6.95 13.30
CA ALA A 174 17.45 -5.88 13.86
C ALA A 174 17.03 -4.52 13.27
N ALA A 175 16.86 -4.45 11.95
CA ALA A 175 16.31 -3.26 11.29
C ALA A 175 14.91 -2.92 11.78
N TRP A 176 14.04 -3.91 12.02
CA TRP A 176 12.71 -3.66 12.59
C TRP A 176 12.77 -2.99 13.96
N ARG A 177 13.68 -3.42 14.86
CA ARG A 177 13.88 -2.78 16.17
C ARG A 177 14.34 -1.33 16.03
N GLU A 178 15.26 -1.05 15.11
CA GLU A 178 15.70 0.32 14.84
C GLU A 178 14.56 1.19 14.31
N ILE A 179 13.79 0.68 13.34
CA ILE A 179 12.65 1.39 12.75
C ILE A 179 11.58 1.66 13.81
N ALA A 180 11.23 0.65 14.62
CA ALA A 180 10.23 0.77 15.69
C ALA A 180 10.62 1.81 16.76
N ALA A 181 11.92 2.02 16.97
CA ALA A 181 12.44 2.98 17.94
C ALA A 181 12.55 4.42 17.39
N MET A 182 12.20 4.69 16.13
CA MET A 182 12.31 6.03 15.54
C MET A 182 11.17 6.96 15.99
N PRO A 183 11.45 8.05 16.72
CA PRO A 183 10.40 8.97 17.19
C PRO A 183 9.88 9.92 16.11
N SER A 184 10.67 10.18 15.06
CA SER A 184 10.32 11.11 13.98
C SER A 184 10.74 10.52 12.63
N ALA A 185 10.00 9.50 12.19
CA ALA A 185 10.18 8.88 10.89
C ALA A 185 9.45 9.69 9.78
N PRO A 186 9.98 9.73 8.54
CA PRO A 186 9.30 10.38 7.41
C PRO A 186 7.89 9.84 7.14
N LEU A 187 7.66 8.55 7.39
CA LEU A 187 6.34 7.93 7.41
C LEU A 187 5.98 7.62 8.89
N PRO A 188 5.17 8.48 9.54
CA PRO A 188 5.01 8.46 11.00
C PRO A 188 4.26 7.21 11.52
N HIS A 189 3.50 6.54 10.67
CA HIS A 189 2.75 5.34 11.04
C HIS A 189 3.55 4.04 10.88
N VAL A 190 4.71 4.08 10.21
CA VAL A 190 5.58 2.90 10.04
C VAL A 190 6.20 2.44 11.36
N PRO A 191 6.87 3.27 12.19
CA PRO A 191 7.43 2.80 13.47
C PRO A 191 6.43 2.08 14.38
N PRO A 192 5.25 2.63 14.70
CA PRO A 192 4.28 1.92 15.54
C PRO A 192 3.68 0.69 14.85
N ALA A 193 3.58 0.66 13.51
CA ALA A 193 3.16 -0.53 12.78
C ALA A 193 4.19 -1.67 12.89
N VAL A 194 5.48 -1.37 12.68
CA VAL A 194 6.60 -2.32 12.81
C VAL A 194 6.73 -2.80 14.25
N ALA A 195 6.53 -1.94 15.25
CA ALA A 195 6.57 -2.32 16.66
C ALA A 195 5.57 -3.43 17.03
N ARG A 196 4.42 -3.53 16.34
CA ARG A 196 3.42 -4.60 16.56
C ARG A 196 3.83 -5.97 15.96
N ARG A 197 4.88 -6.00 15.13
CA ARG A 197 5.43 -7.21 14.50
C ARG A 197 6.56 -7.84 15.33
N LEU A 198 7.17 -7.07 16.24
CA LEU A 198 8.19 -7.53 17.19
C LEU A 198 7.57 -8.34 18.34
#